data_AF-A0A2R8C6R3-F1
#
_entry.id   AF-A0A2R8C6R3-F1
#
_cell.length_a   1.000
_cell.length_b   1.000
_cell.length_c   1.000
_cell.angle_alpha   90.00
_cell.angle_beta   90.00
_cell.angle_gamma   90.00
#
_symmetry.space_group_name_H-M   'P 1'
#
loop_
_entity.id
_entity.type
_entity.pdbx_description
1 polymer ?
#
loop_
_entity_poly.entity_id
_entity_poly.type
_entity_poly.pdbx_seq_one_letter_code
_entity_poly.pdbx_strand_id
1 'polypeptide(L)'
;MKTIFTSATALLLSTAAFAADLSITAFTPNEGSLFPVSSNLIEGPSEVILVDAQFEKDDAQQLVDMIKATGKSLTTVFISHKDPDFYFGLDTIRAAYPEVKIVATPETVKGIEKTIQLKYDFWGPILKENAPTDLIVPDVLQGDRLTVDGETVQVVGLDGHDPVHTFLWVPSEKTVLGGVVLYENVHVWMADTQTPESRDSWRATLDQLLALNPERIIPGHVMGESAEDASIVDFTKEYVAAFEAAAEKANSSEELIAAMQAAYPSFENVGDLKLGAQVIEGERSWP
;
A
#
# COMPACT_ATOMS: atom_id res chain seq x y z
N MET A 1 52.37 44.36 -33.39
CA MET A 1 51.56 43.25 -32.85
C MET A 1 50.33 43.84 -32.18
N LYS A 2 49.14 43.64 -32.76
CA LYS A 2 47.85 43.98 -32.12
C LYS A 2 47.19 42.66 -31.75
N THR A 3 47.09 42.39 -30.46
CA THR A 3 46.46 41.19 -29.91
C THR A 3 44.96 41.42 -29.85
N ILE A 4 44.18 40.66 -30.61
CA ILE A 4 42.72 40.68 -30.58
C ILE A 4 42.28 39.63 -29.56
N PHE A 5 41.60 40.06 -28.50
CA PHE A 5 40.91 39.17 -27.57
C PHE A 5 39.50 38.89 -28.10
N THR A 6 39.24 37.65 -28.48
CA THR A 6 37.90 37.17 -28.82
C THR A 6 37.26 36.64 -27.54
N SER A 7 36.30 37.37 -26.98
CA SER A 7 35.45 36.86 -25.90
C SER A 7 34.44 35.86 -26.49
N ALA A 8 34.56 34.59 -26.11
CA ALA A 8 33.57 33.56 -26.40
C ALA A 8 32.46 33.64 -25.34
N THR A 9 31.27 34.07 -25.74
CA THR A 9 30.07 34.05 -24.90
C THR A 9 29.50 32.62 -24.92
N ALA A 10 29.65 31.87 -23.83
CA ALA A 10 28.99 30.59 -23.67
C ALA A 10 27.50 30.83 -23.36
N LEU A 11 26.60 30.45 -24.29
CA LEU A 11 25.17 30.34 -23.99
C LEU A 11 24.95 29.09 -23.14
N LEU A 12 24.61 29.29 -21.87
CA LEU A 12 24.01 28.25 -21.04
C LEU A 12 22.53 28.12 -21.45
N LEU A 13 22.20 27.09 -22.22
CA LEU A 13 20.83 26.67 -22.43
C LEU A 13 20.34 26.01 -21.14
N SER A 14 19.57 26.74 -20.33
CA SER A 14 18.78 26.14 -19.26
C SER A 14 17.65 25.34 -19.91
N THR A 15 17.78 24.02 -19.97
CA THR A 15 16.61 23.16 -20.22
C THR A 15 15.71 23.29 -18.99
N ALA A 16 14.62 24.03 -19.13
CA ALA A 16 13.52 23.89 -18.19
C ALA A 16 13.04 22.44 -18.32
N ALA A 17 13.30 21.63 -17.30
CA ALA A 17 12.64 20.33 -17.19
C ALA A 17 11.14 20.64 -17.07
N PHE A 18 10.37 20.25 -18.08
CA PHE A 18 8.92 20.25 -17.94
C PHE A 18 8.56 19.15 -16.95
N ALA A 19 7.65 19.45 -16.03
CA ALA A 19 7.11 18.44 -15.14
C ALA A 19 6.53 17.30 -15.97
N ALA A 20 6.81 16.06 -15.59
CA ALA A 20 6.27 14.91 -16.29
C ALA A 20 4.82 14.68 -15.86
N ASP A 21 3.91 14.47 -16.81
CA ASP A 21 2.56 14.03 -16.49
C ASP A 21 2.62 12.57 -16.03
N LEU A 22 2.16 12.29 -14.81
CA LEU A 22 2.11 10.93 -14.28
C LEU A 22 0.73 10.31 -14.51
N SER A 23 0.70 9.01 -14.75
CA SER A 23 -0.52 8.21 -14.75
C SER A 23 -0.46 7.20 -13.60
N ILE A 24 -1.56 7.03 -12.88
CA ILE A 24 -1.65 6.09 -11.76
C ILE A 24 -2.74 5.07 -12.05
N THR A 25 -2.34 3.83 -12.25
CA THR A 25 -3.23 2.71 -12.54
C THR A 25 -3.32 1.79 -11.32
N ALA A 26 -4.51 1.69 -10.73
CA ALA A 26 -4.78 0.75 -9.65
C ALA A 26 -5.04 -0.65 -10.21
N PHE A 27 -4.58 -1.67 -9.49
CA PHE A 27 -4.89 -3.07 -9.71
C PHE A 27 -5.41 -3.67 -8.42
N THR A 28 -6.56 -4.32 -8.50
CA THR A 28 -7.13 -5.13 -7.43
C THR A 28 -7.30 -6.55 -7.94
N PRO A 29 -7.00 -7.57 -7.14
CA PRO A 29 -7.08 -8.95 -7.56
C PRO A 29 -8.55 -9.39 -7.81
N ASN A 30 -8.71 -10.51 -8.52
CA ASN A 30 -10.02 -10.98 -8.98
C ASN A 30 -10.89 -11.53 -7.82
N GLU A 31 -12.20 -11.69 -8.06
CA GLU A 31 -13.14 -12.41 -7.19
C GLU A 31 -12.68 -13.87 -6.99
N GLY A 32 -11.85 -14.12 -5.97
CA GLY A 32 -11.26 -15.43 -5.71
C GLY A 32 -9.91 -15.37 -4.99
N SER A 33 -9.22 -14.23 -5.04
CA SER A 33 -7.98 -14.05 -4.31
C SER A 33 -8.21 -13.94 -2.81
N LEU A 34 -7.23 -14.37 -2.02
CA LEU A 34 -7.37 -14.43 -0.56
C LEU A 34 -7.46 -13.06 0.12
N PHE A 35 -6.80 -12.05 -0.42
CA PHE A 35 -6.80 -10.70 0.10
C PHE A 35 -7.15 -9.69 -1.00
N PRO A 36 -8.05 -8.73 -0.73
CA PRO A 36 -8.43 -7.71 -1.69
C PRO A 36 -7.46 -6.52 -1.68
N VAL A 37 -6.15 -6.79 -1.71
CA VAL A 37 -5.09 -5.77 -1.62
C VAL A 37 -4.89 -5.06 -2.94
N SER A 38 -4.73 -3.74 -2.91
CA SER A 38 -4.50 -2.93 -4.10
C SER A 38 -3.01 -2.77 -4.38
N SER A 39 -2.62 -2.95 -5.63
CA SER A 39 -1.32 -2.52 -6.16
C SER A 39 -1.50 -1.33 -7.08
N ASN A 40 -0.46 -0.51 -7.23
CA ASN A 40 -0.53 0.67 -8.08
C ASN A 40 0.71 0.78 -8.99
N LEU A 41 0.48 1.07 -10.27
CA LEU A 41 1.53 1.46 -11.20
C LEU A 41 1.51 2.98 -11.31
N ILE A 42 2.61 3.63 -10.90
CA ILE A 42 2.84 5.06 -11.13
C ILE A 42 3.77 5.18 -12.33
N GLU A 43 3.24 5.65 -13.44
CA GLU A 43 3.93 5.71 -14.72
C GLU A 43 4.26 7.14 -15.12
N GLY A 44 5.51 7.39 -15.48
CA GLY A 44 5.92 8.59 -16.20
C GLY A 44 6.15 8.31 -17.69
N PRO A 45 6.78 9.23 -18.43
CA PRO A 45 7.15 9.05 -19.83
C PRO A 45 8.04 7.84 -20.13
N SER A 46 8.97 7.47 -19.25
CA SER A 46 9.97 6.41 -19.49
C SER A 46 10.10 5.40 -18.34
N GLU A 47 9.65 5.76 -17.14
CA GLU A 47 9.77 4.97 -15.92
C GLU A 47 8.41 4.55 -15.38
N VAL A 48 8.41 3.44 -14.63
CA VAL A 48 7.28 2.97 -13.83
C VAL A 48 7.80 2.63 -12.44
N ILE A 49 7.02 3.00 -11.43
CA ILE A 49 7.11 2.45 -10.07
C ILE A 49 5.91 1.54 -9.82
N LEU A 50 6.18 0.38 -9.24
CA LEU A 50 5.14 -0.49 -8.67
C LEU A 50 5.03 -0.22 -7.18
N VAL A 51 3.81 -0.07 -6.68
CA VAL A 51 3.49 0.01 -5.25
C VAL A 51 2.72 -1.24 -4.89
N ASP A 52 3.28 -2.00 -3.95
CA ASP A 52 2.78 -3.28 -3.43
C ASP A 52 2.71 -4.40 -4.49
N ALA A 53 3.12 -5.60 -4.10
CA ALA A 53 3.43 -6.70 -5.03
C ALA A 53 2.41 -7.84 -5.00
N GLN A 54 1.23 -7.63 -4.40
CA GLN A 54 0.19 -8.65 -4.20
C GLN A 54 0.62 -9.81 -3.30
N PHE A 55 -0.38 -10.61 -2.92
CA PHE A 55 -0.18 -11.77 -2.05
C PHE A 55 0.17 -13.04 -2.82
N GLU A 56 -0.58 -13.30 -3.89
CA GLU A 56 -0.52 -14.55 -4.64
C GLU A 56 0.35 -14.40 -5.89
N LYS A 57 1.10 -15.44 -6.22
CA LYS A 57 1.94 -15.49 -7.41
C LYS A 57 1.19 -15.13 -8.71
N ASP A 58 -0.02 -15.63 -8.88
CA ASP A 58 -0.81 -15.39 -10.10
C ASP A 58 -1.26 -13.92 -10.22
N ASP A 59 -1.58 -13.26 -9.10
CA ASP A 59 -1.89 -11.83 -9.07
C ASP A 59 -0.63 -10.99 -9.33
N ALA A 60 0.51 -11.37 -8.76
CA ALA A 60 1.79 -10.75 -9.07
C ALA A 60 2.19 -10.93 -10.54
N GLN A 61 1.84 -12.04 -11.18
CA GLN A 61 2.07 -12.26 -12.61
C GLN A 61 1.24 -11.30 -13.47
N GLN A 62 0.01 -10.96 -13.06
CA GLN A 62 -0.79 -9.93 -13.74
C GLN A 62 -0.11 -8.56 -13.66
N LEU A 63 0.49 -8.21 -12.52
CA LEU A 63 1.29 -6.98 -12.41
C LEU A 63 2.48 -6.98 -13.36
N VAL A 64 3.21 -8.10 -13.46
CA VAL A 64 4.31 -8.24 -14.42
C VAL A 64 3.83 -7.95 -15.85
N ASP A 65 2.67 -8.49 -16.22
CA ASP A 65 2.11 -8.34 -17.56
C ASP A 65 1.63 -6.91 -17.82
N MET A 66 0.99 -6.26 -16.83
CA MET A 66 0.64 -4.83 -16.88
C MET A 66 1.87 -3.96 -17.08
N ILE A 67 2.94 -4.19 -16.31
CA ILE A 67 4.18 -3.41 -16.41
C ILE A 67 4.83 -3.63 -17.79
N LYS A 68 4.89 -4.88 -18.30
CA LYS A 68 5.42 -5.15 -19.65
C LYS A 68 4.62 -4.44 -20.74
N ALA A 69 3.30 -4.35 -20.59
CA ALA A 69 2.43 -3.70 -21.56
C ALA A 69 2.70 -2.19 -21.68
N THR A 70 3.25 -1.55 -20.64
CA THR A 70 3.65 -0.14 -20.69
C THR A 70 4.81 0.12 -21.67
N GLY A 71 5.69 -0.88 -21.87
CA GLY A 71 6.95 -0.72 -22.61
C GLY A 71 7.99 0.18 -21.92
N LYS A 72 7.76 0.57 -20.67
CA LYS A 72 8.61 1.45 -19.86
C LYS A 72 9.53 0.66 -18.93
N SER A 73 10.48 1.36 -18.31
CA SER A 73 11.42 0.74 -17.36
C SER A 73 10.82 0.70 -15.95
N LEU A 74 10.63 -0.49 -15.39
CA LEU A 74 10.35 -0.62 -13.96
C LEU A 74 11.61 -0.28 -13.17
N THR A 75 11.61 0.85 -12.48
CA THR A 75 12.81 1.32 -11.74
C THR A 75 12.79 0.89 -10.29
N THR A 76 11.62 0.96 -9.66
CA THR A 76 11.44 0.71 -8.22
C THR A 76 10.13 -0.02 -7.94
N VAL A 77 10.17 -0.95 -6.99
CA VAL A 77 9.01 -1.50 -6.29
C VAL A 77 9.05 -0.94 -4.87
N PHE A 78 7.99 -0.29 -4.45
CA PHE A 78 7.81 0.18 -3.07
C PHE A 78 6.81 -0.71 -2.34
N ILE A 79 7.19 -1.21 -1.16
CA ILE A 79 6.28 -1.95 -0.27
C ILE A 79 5.81 -1.02 0.84
N SER A 80 4.51 -0.83 0.92
CA SER A 80 3.87 0.15 1.79
C SER A 80 3.65 -0.37 3.22
N HIS A 81 3.49 -1.68 3.40
CA HIS A 81 3.22 -2.28 4.71
C HIS A 81 3.89 -3.64 4.94
N LYS A 82 3.95 -4.06 6.21
CA LYS A 82 4.70 -5.25 6.66
C LYS A 82 3.96 -6.57 6.50
N ASP A 83 2.70 -6.55 6.09
CA ASP A 83 1.90 -7.77 5.94
C ASP A 83 2.10 -8.42 4.57
N PRO A 84 2.00 -9.76 4.52
CA PRO A 84 2.48 -10.52 3.37
C PRO A 84 1.69 -10.28 2.08
N ASP A 85 0.45 -9.82 2.18
CA ASP A 85 -0.37 -9.41 1.03
C ASP A 85 0.23 -8.24 0.25
N PHE A 86 1.11 -7.46 0.86
CA PHE A 86 1.83 -6.39 0.19
C PHE A 86 3.11 -6.86 -0.50
N TYR A 87 3.73 -7.97 -0.11
CA TYR A 87 5.11 -8.29 -0.53
C TYR A 87 5.39 -9.74 -0.95
N PHE A 88 4.47 -10.69 -0.77
CA PHE A 88 4.73 -12.08 -1.16
C PHE A 88 4.96 -12.24 -2.66
N GLY A 89 4.25 -11.49 -3.51
CA GLY A 89 4.49 -11.53 -4.95
C GLY A 89 5.82 -10.92 -5.43
N LEU A 90 6.65 -10.39 -4.52
CA LEU A 90 7.97 -9.86 -4.89
C LEU A 90 8.86 -10.90 -5.58
N ASP A 91 8.71 -12.18 -5.28
CA ASP A 91 9.49 -13.25 -5.93
C ASP A 91 9.27 -13.26 -7.45
N THR A 92 8.02 -13.08 -7.85
CA THR A 92 7.52 -13.06 -9.22
C THR A 92 7.97 -11.78 -9.93
N ILE A 93 7.89 -10.64 -9.25
CA ILE A 93 8.40 -9.37 -9.75
C ILE A 93 9.93 -9.44 -9.97
N ARG A 94 10.68 -9.94 -8.99
CA ARG A 94 12.15 -10.07 -9.07
C ARG A 94 12.59 -11.04 -10.16
N ALA A 95 11.87 -12.14 -10.37
CA ALA A 95 12.14 -13.07 -11.46
C ALA A 95 11.98 -12.41 -12.85
N ALA A 96 11.00 -11.51 -13.01
CA ALA A 96 10.78 -10.77 -14.24
C ALA A 96 11.72 -9.56 -14.42
N TYR A 97 12.13 -8.92 -13.31
CA TYR A 97 12.97 -7.73 -13.29
C TYR A 97 14.14 -7.89 -12.29
N PRO A 98 15.20 -8.64 -12.65
CA PRO A 98 16.26 -9.00 -11.71
C PRO A 98 17.00 -7.82 -11.06
N GLU A 99 17.08 -6.68 -11.76
CA GLU A 99 17.81 -5.49 -11.32
C GLU A 99 16.92 -4.43 -10.65
N VAL A 100 15.62 -4.69 -10.47
CA VAL A 100 14.69 -3.70 -9.90
C VAL A 100 15.07 -3.36 -8.45
N LYS A 101 14.96 -2.10 -8.07
CA LYS A 101 15.10 -1.71 -6.65
C LYS A 101 13.82 -2.10 -5.93
N ILE A 102 13.92 -2.84 -4.83
CA ILE A 102 12.77 -3.16 -3.98
C ILE A 102 13.03 -2.47 -2.65
N VAL A 103 12.18 -1.51 -2.28
CA VAL A 103 12.41 -0.66 -1.11
C VAL A 103 11.16 -0.55 -0.25
N ALA A 104 11.35 -0.33 1.05
CA ALA A 104 10.28 -0.01 1.99
C ALA A 104 10.78 0.95 3.07
N THR A 105 9.88 1.47 3.90
CA THR A 105 10.26 2.30 5.05
C THR A 105 11.08 1.49 6.06
N PRO A 106 11.93 2.14 6.90
CA PRO A 106 12.71 1.43 7.92
C PRO A 106 11.87 0.54 8.84
N GLU A 107 10.69 1.02 9.27
CA GLU A 107 9.82 0.24 10.14
C GLU A 107 9.11 -0.91 9.39
N THR A 108 8.74 -0.71 8.11
CA THR A 108 8.21 -1.81 7.28
C THR A 108 9.25 -2.90 7.08
N VAL A 109 10.49 -2.56 6.71
CA VAL A 109 11.58 -3.55 6.55
C VAL A 109 11.78 -4.34 7.84
N LYS A 110 11.91 -3.66 8.98
CA LYS A 110 12.08 -4.29 10.29
C LYS A 110 10.90 -5.18 10.68
N GLY A 111 9.67 -4.78 10.33
CA GLY A 111 8.46 -5.59 10.50
C GLY A 111 8.54 -6.88 9.70
N ILE A 112 8.87 -6.78 8.40
CA ILE A 112 9.03 -7.91 7.49
C ILE A 112 10.14 -8.84 8.00
N GLU A 113 11.33 -8.33 8.32
CA GLU A 113 12.44 -9.14 8.86
C GLU A 113 12.02 -9.97 10.08
N LYS A 114 11.20 -9.38 10.97
CA LYS A 114 10.73 -10.04 12.18
C LYS A 114 9.71 -11.13 11.89
N THR A 115 8.85 -10.96 10.88
CA THR A 115 7.66 -11.82 10.69
C THR A 115 7.66 -12.68 9.44
N ILE A 116 8.55 -12.45 8.47
CA ILE A 116 8.47 -13.06 7.14
C ILE A 116 8.43 -14.59 7.17
N GLN A 117 9.29 -15.22 7.97
CA GLN A 117 9.30 -16.68 8.10
C GLN A 117 8.02 -17.19 8.78
N LEU A 118 7.58 -16.52 9.86
CA LEU A 118 6.37 -16.89 10.58
C LEU A 118 5.12 -16.80 9.68
N LYS A 119 5.03 -15.73 8.89
CA LYS A 119 3.94 -15.52 7.95
C LYS A 119 4.00 -16.55 6.82
N TYR A 120 5.19 -16.87 6.30
CA TYR A 120 5.36 -17.91 5.28
C TYR A 120 4.99 -19.30 5.80
N ASP A 121 5.42 -19.68 7.00
CA ASP A 121 5.09 -20.99 7.59
C ASP A 121 3.58 -21.19 7.75
N PHE A 122 2.83 -20.10 7.97
CA PHE A 122 1.37 -20.11 8.05
C PHE A 122 0.71 -20.12 6.66
N TRP A 123 1.09 -19.17 5.80
CA TRP A 123 0.42 -18.92 4.52
C TRP A 123 0.88 -19.81 3.38
N GLY A 124 2.15 -20.20 3.34
CA GLY A 124 2.71 -21.04 2.27
C GLY A 124 1.91 -22.32 2.01
N PRO A 125 1.56 -23.11 3.05
CA PRO A 125 0.72 -24.30 2.87
C PRO A 125 -0.71 -24.00 2.36
N ILE A 126 -1.25 -22.82 2.69
CA ILE A 126 -2.57 -22.38 2.24
C ILE A 126 -2.52 -21.99 0.75
N LEU A 127 -1.48 -21.24 0.39
CA LEU A 127 -1.22 -20.72 -0.95
C LEU A 127 -0.79 -21.80 -1.96
N LYS A 128 -0.13 -22.87 -1.51
CA LYS A 128 0.35 -23.98 -2.37
C LYS A 128 1.21 -23.44 -3.51
N GLU A 129 0.79 -23.64 -4.77
CA GLU A 129 1.51 -23.20 -5.97
C GLU A 129 1.56 -21.66 -6.10
N ASN A 130 0.65 -20.95 -5.42
CA ASN A 130 0.62 -19.49 -5.34
C ASN A 130 1.55 -18.92 -4.27
N ALA A 131 2.22 -19.77 -3.48
CA ALA A 131 3.15 -19.32 -2.45
C ALA A 131 4.45 -18.78 -3.09
N PRO A 132 5.09 -17.78 -2.48
CA PRO A 132 6.39 -17.32 -2.94
C PRO A 132 7.42 -18.44 -2.83
N THR A 133 8.29 -18.53 -3.83
CA THR A 133 9.42 -19.47 -3.87
C THR A 133 10.70 -18.88 -3.28
N ASP A 134 10.76 -17.56 -3.13
CA ASP A 134 11.81 -16.83 -2.43
C ASP A 134 11.20 -15.78 -1.50
N LEU A 135 11.79 -15.58 -0.32
CA LEU A 135 11.31 -14.66 0.69
C LEU A 135 12.16 -13.38 0.65
N ILE A 136 11.65 -12.37 -0.05
CA ILE A 136 12.38 -11.13 -0.28
C ILE A 136 12.04 -10.10 0.80
N VAL A 137 13.08 -9.61 1.47
CA VAL A 137 13.02 -8.44 2.35
C VAL A 137 13.43 -7.20 1.53
N PRO A 138 12.62 -6.13 1.47
CA PRO A 138 12.99 -4.88 0.80
C PRO A 138 14.22 -4.21 1.42
N ASP A 139 14.96 -3.45 0.61
CA ASP A 139 15.98 -2.53 1.11
C ASP A 139 15.33 -1.33 1.82
N VAL A 140 16.04 -0.71 2.76
CA VAL A 140 15.55 0.49 3.45
C VAL A 140 15.59 1.71 2.50
N LEU A 141 14.43 2.30 2.24
CA LEU A 141 14.30 3.57 1.55
C LEU A 141 15.06 4.66 2.31
N GLN A 142 15.90 5.41 1.59
CA GLN A 142 16.61 6.55 2.14
C GLN A 142 15.77 7.82 1.98
N GLY A 143 15.40 8.44 3.11
CA GLY A 143 14.53 9.61 3.12
C GLY A 143 13.05 9.25 2.97
N ASP A 144 12.25 10.21 2.50
CA ASP A 144 10.79 10.14 2.43
C ASP A 144 10.25 10.17 1.00
N ARG A 145 11.09 9.91 -0.01
CA ARG A 145 10.74 10.13 -1.41
C ARG A 145 11.22 9.04 -2.35
N LEU A 146 10.37 8.74 -3.31
CA LEU A 146 10.66 8.02 -4.54
C LEU A 146 10.56 9.00 -5.71
N THR A 147 11.06 8.61 -6.89
CA THR A 147 10.98 9.44 -8.10
C THR A 147 10.58 8.63 -9.33
N VAL A 148 9.72 9.19 -10.17
CA VAL A 148 9.34 8.66 -11.49
C VAL A 148 9.57 9.75 -12.53
N ASP A 149 10.51 9.54 -13.45
CA ASP A 149 10.89 10.54 -14.47
C ASP A 149 11.18 11.95 -13.89
N GLY A 150 11.70 11.98 -12.65
CA GLY A 150 12.02 13.21 -11.91
C GLY A 150 10.88 13.77 -11.06
N GLU A 151 9.65 13.29 -11.21
CA GLU A 151 8.52 13.68 -10.36
C GLU A 151 8.58 12.97 -9.01
N THR A 152 8.06 13.63 -7.98
CA THR A 152 8.13 13.13 -6.60
C THR A 152 6.92 12.26 -6.26
N VAL A 153 7.20 11.10 -5.65
CA VAL A 153 6.21 10.33 -4.89
C VAL A 153 6.68 10.32 -3.44
N GLN A 154 5.92 10.97 -2.56
CA GLN A 154 6.31 11.18 -1.15
C GLN A 154 5.71 10.10 -0.25
N VAL A 155 6.52 9.55 0.65
CA VAL A 155 6.06 8.72 1.77
C VAL A 155 5.69 9.64 2.93
N VAL A 156 4.44 9.57 3.37
CA VAL A 156 3.89 10.41 4.44
C VAL A 156 3.68 9.56 5.70
N GLY A 157 4.06 10.11 6.86
CA GLY A 157 3.86 9.49 8.18
C GLY A 157 5.13 9.05 8.91
N LEU A 158 6.30 9.12 8.27
CA LEU A 158 7.58 8.61 8.83
C LEU A 158 8.00 9.26 10.16
N ASP A 159 7.72 10.54 10.35
CA ASP A 159 8.02 11.29 11.58
C ASP A 159 6.76 11.57 12.42
N GLY A 160 5.68 10.84 12.14
CA GLY A 160 4.37 11.02 12.75
C GLY A 160 4.19 10.29 14.07
N HIS A 161 2.95 10.29 14.55
CA HIS A 161 2.53 9.54 15.74
C HIS A 161 2.47 8.03 15.49
N ASP A 162 2.49 7.60 14.23
CA ASP A 162 2.37 6.19 13.81
C ASP A 162 3.27 5.84 12.60
N PRO A 163 4.59 5.76 12.78
CA PRO A 163 5.54 5.59 11.67
C PRO A 163 5.47 4.20 11.01
N VAL A 164 4.69 3.26 11.55
CA VAL A 164 4.47 1.93 10.95
C VAL A 164 3.31 1.94 9.93
N HIS A 165 2.47 2.99 9.94
CA HIS A 165 1.31 3.15 9.07
C HIS A 165 1.49 4.39 8.18
N THR A 166 2.21 4.20 7.07
CA THR A 166 2.47 5.25 6.07
C THR A 166 1.60 5.10 4.83
N PHE A 167 1.43 6.18 4.07
CA PHE A 167 0.81 6.20 2.74
C PHE A 167 1.66 7.02 1.77
N LEU A 168 1.39 6.90 0.47
CA LEU A 168 2.06 7.69 -0.56
C LEU A 168 1.21 8.90 -0.96
N TRP A 169 1.89 10.02 -1.21
CA TRP A 169 1.33 11.25 -1.76
C TRP A 169 2.05 11.59 -3.06
N VAL A 170 1.30 11.74 -4.16
CA VAL A 170 1.80 12.17 -5.46
C VAL A 170 1.34 13.60 -5.70
N PRO A 171 2.18 14.62 -5.44
CA PRO A 171 1.73 16.02 -5.47
C PRO A 171 1.30 16.51 -6.86
N SER A 172 1.95 16.02 -7.93
CA SER A 172 1.63 16.41 -9.31
C SER A 172 0.19 16.01 -9.68
N GLU A 173 -0.23 14.83 -9.24
CA GLU A 173 -1.55 14.25 -9.49
C GLU A 173 -2.54 14.48 -8.36
N LYS A 174 -2.13 15.17 -7.30
CA LYS A 174 -2.86 15.31 -6.03
C LYS A 174 -3.53 14.01 -5.58
N THR A 175 -2.79 12.90 -5.69
CA THR A 175 -3.31 11.55 -5.45
C THR A 175 -2.67 10.94 -4.21
N VAL A 176 -3.49 10.39 -3.32
CA VAL A 176 -3.03 9.50 -2.24
C VAL A 176 -3.24 8.06 -2.65
N LEU A 177 -2.28 7.18 -2.36
CA LEU A 177 -2.39 5.75 -2.63
C LEU A 177 -1.47 4.92 -1.73
N GLY A 178 -1.71 3.61 -1.71
CA GLY A 178 -0.91 2.64 -0.96
C GLY A 178 -1.03 2.80 0.56
N GLY A 179 -0.47 1.84 1.27
CA GLY A 179 -0.56 1.76 2.72
C GLY A 179 -1.83 1.08 3.18
N VAL A 180 -1.76 0.47 4.36
CA VAL A 180 -2.84 -0.32 4.98
C VAL A 180 -3.92 0.54 5.65
N VAL A 181 -3.89 1.87 5.49
CA VAL A 181 -4.76 2.78 6.27
C VAL A 181 -6.09 3.09 5.59
N LEU A 182 -6.30 2.69 4.34
CA LEU A 182 -7.49 3.00 3.54
C LEU A 182 -8.17 1.72 3.08
N TYR A 183 -9.45 1.58 3.42
CA TYR A 183 -10.29 0.46 3.01
C TYR A 183 -11.53 0.98 2.29
N GLU A 184 -12.12 0.15 1.43
CA GLU A 184 -13.43 0.44 0.83
C GLU A 184 -14.16 -0.87 0.53
N ASN A 185 -15.47 -0.92 0.75
CA ASN A 185 -16.34 -2.07 0.40
C ASN A 185 -15.90 -3.43 0.99
N VAL A 186 -15.17 -3.43 2.11
CA VAL A 186 -14.64 -4.63 2.76
C VAL A 186 -14.72 -4.53 4.27
N HIS A 187 -14.74 -5.69 4.95
CA HIS A 187 -14.46 -5.74 6.37
C HIS A 187 -13.01 -5.33 6.63
N VAL A 188 -12.81 -4.27 7.41
CA VAL A 188 -11.48 -3.72 7.71
C VAL A 188 -10.67 -4.67 8.60
N TRP A 189 -9.37 -4.74 8.34
CA TRP A 189 -8.43 -5.54 9.13
C TRP A 189 -8.17 -4.92 10.51
N MET A 190 -8.93 -5.37 11.51
CA MET A 190 -8.85 -4.82 12.89
C MET A 190 -7.81 -5.50 13.78
N ALA A 191 -7.18 -6.60 13.32
CA ALA A 191 -6.32 -7.43 14.17
C ALA A 191 -5.04 -6.72 14.64
N ASP A 192 -4.55 -5.73 13.87
CA ASP A 192 -3.36 -4.94 14.23
C ASP A 192 -3.68 -3.67 15.04
N THR A 193 -4.96 -3.27 15.13
CA THR A 193 -5.41 -2.06 15.86
C THR A 193 -6.19 -2.41 17.14
N GLN A 194 -5.49 -3.13 18.02
CA GLN A 194 -6.11 -3.80 19.18
C GLN A 194 -6.62 -2.85 20.27
N THR A 195 -6.04 -1.66 20.44
CA THR A 195 -6.38 -0.74 21.53
C THR A 195 -7.14 0.49 21.02
N PRO A 196 -7.94 1.17 21.87
CA PRO A 196 -8.55 2.44 21.52
C PRO A 196 -7.52 3.47 21.04
N GLU A 197 -6.34 3.52 21.67
CA GLU A 197 -5.27 4.46 21.31
C GLU A 197 -4.70 4.18 19.92
N SER A 198 -4.57 2.91 19.50
CA SER A 198 -4.12 2.60 18.15
C SER A 198 -5.17 2.92 17.08
N ARG A 199 -6.46 2.89 17.44
CA ARG A 199 -7.54 3.32 16.54
C ARG A 199 -7.67 4.84 16.48
N ASP A 200 -7.41 5.55 17.58
CA ASP A 200 -7.26 7.02 17.59
C ASP A 200 -6.05 7.47 16.75
N SER A 201 -4.94 6.75 16.87
CA SER A 201 -3.75 6.92 16.02
C SER A 201 -4.11 6.80 14.54
N TRP A 202 -4.84 5.75 14.17
CA TRP A 202 -5.30 5.56 12.79
C TRP A 202 -6.19 6.71 12.31
N ARG A 203 -7.19 7.13 13.11
CA ARG A 203 -8.04 8.29 12.78
C ARG A 203 -7.22 9.56 12.53
N ALA A 204 -6.19 9.81 13.32
CA ALA A 204 -5.31 10.97 13.14
C ALA A 204 -4.48 10.86 11.84
N THR A 205 -4.05 9.67 11.43
CA THR A 205 -3.40 9.44 10.13
C THR A 205 -4.35 9.76 8.96
N LEU A 206 -5.62 9.38 9.09
CA LEU A 206 -6.64 9.71 8.09
C LEU A 206 -6.94 11.22 8.02
N ASP A 207 -6.88 11.95 9.15
CA ASP A 207 -6.98 13.41 9.16
C ASP A 207 -5.76 14.08 8.49
N GLN A 208 -4.56 13.56 8.73
CA GLN A 208 -3.33 14.04 8.06
C GLN A 208 -3.43 13.87 6.54
N LEU A 209 -3.98 12.74 6.09
CA LEU A 209 -4.21 12.48 4.68
C LEU A 209 -5.15 13.53 4.07
N LEU A 210 -6.31 13.77 4.68
CA LEU A 210 -7.28 14.76 4.18
C LEU A 210 -6.72 16.19 4.18
N ALA A 211 -5.80 16.51 5.10
CA ALA A 211 -5.15 17.81 5.15
C ALA A 211 -4.25 18.11 3.92
N LEU A 212 -3.87 17.09 3.14
CA LEU A 212 -3.18 17.26 1.86
C LEU A 212 -4.11 17.77 0.74
N ASN A 213 -5.43 17.75 0.96
CA ASN A 213 -6.47 18.08 -0.01
C ASN A 213 -6.31 17.30 -1.33
N PRO A 214 -6.35 15.95 -1.28
CA PRO A 214 -6.25 15.11 -2.46
C PRO A 214 -7.45 15.30 -3.39
N GLU A 215 -7.22 15.14 -4.70
CA GLU A 215 -8.28 15.05 -5.71
C GLU A 215 -8.67 13.60 -5.99
N ARG A 216 -7.79 12.64 -5.68
CA ARG A 216 -8.02 11.20 -5.82
C ARG A 216 -7.38 10.44 -4.65
N ILE A 217 -8.05 9.42 -4.16
CA ILE A 217 -7.57 8.55 -3.07
C ILE A 217 -7.77 7.10 -3.51
N ILE A 218 -6.72 6.31 -3.57
CA ILE A 218 -6.82 4.89 -3.95
C ILE A 218 -6.65 4.04 -2.67
N PRO A 219 -7.62 3.16 -2.33
CA PRO A 219 -7.56 2.39 -1.09
C PRO A 219 -6.51 1.28 -1.16
N GLY A 220 -5.93 0.94 -0.01
CA GLY A 220 -5.01 -0.20 0.14
C GLY A 220 -5.72 -1.54 0.05
N HIS A 221 -7.02 -1.58 0.40
CA HIS A 221 -7.87 -2.76 0.24
C HIS A 221 -9.26 -2.38 -0.26
N VAL A 222 -9.73 -3.05 -1.31
CA VAL A 222 -11.08 -2.84 -1.85
C VAL A 222 -11.61 -4.08 -2.58
N MET A 223 -12.91 -4.33 -2.41
CA MET A 223 -13.65 -5.31 -3.21
C MET A 223 -14.68 -4.60 -4.07
N GLY A 224 -14.75 -4.99 -5.35
CA GLY A 224 -15.63 -4.35 -6.33
C GLY A 224 -15.09 -3.01 -6.82
N GLU A 225 -15.99 -2.13 -7.27
CA GLU A 225 -15.63 -0.80 -7.76
C GLU A 225 -15.27 0.15 -6.61
N SER A 226 -14.17 0.89 -6.76
CA SER A 226 -13.76 1.95 -5.85
C SER A 226 -14.27 3.31 -6.34
N ALA A 227 -14.75 4.17 -5.43
CA ALA A 227 -15.07 5.56 -5.76
C ALA A 227 -13.81 6.41 -6.02
N GLU A 228 -12.66 5.97 -5.47
CA GLU A 228 -11.36 6.63 -5.50
C GLU A 228 -11.37 8.10 -5.04
N ASP A 229 -12.25 8.45 -4.08
CA ASP A 229 -12.41 9.81 -3.55
C ASP A 229 -12.39 9.86 -2.02
N ALA A 230 -12.67 11.04 -1.45
CA ALA A 230 -12.63 11.26 0.00
C ALA A 230 -13.60 10.38 0.80
N SER A 231 -14.64 9.80 0.18
CA SER A 231 -15.58 8.90 0.84
C SER A 231 -14.91 7.61 1.35
N ILE A 232 -13.75 7.23 0.81
CA ILE A 232 -12.94 6.10 1.32
C ILE A 232 -12.45 6.37 2.75
N VAL A 233 -12.06 7.61 3.04
CA VAL A 233 -11.62 8.02 4.37
C VAL A 233 -12.80 7.97 5.34
N ASP A 234 -13.96 8.47 4.91
CA ASP A 234 -15.18 8.42 5.70
C ASP A 234 -15.61 6.97 5.98
N PHE A 235 -15.60 6.12 4.96
CA PHE A 235 -15.87 4.69 5.09
C PHE A 235 -14.99 4.03 6.15
N THR A 236 -13.66 4.24 6.05
CA THR A 236 -12.72 3.62 6.98
C THR A 236 -12.97 4.09 8.41
N LYS A 237 -13.18 5.40 8.62
CA LYS A 237 -13.49 5.96 9.95
C LYS A 237 -14.80 5.41 10.52
N GLU A 238 -15.84 5.36 9.70
CA GLU A 238 -17.16 4.86 10.10
C GLU A 238 -17.12 3.37 10.45
N TYR A 239 -16.41 2.56 9.66
CA TYR A 239 -16.26 1.14 9.96
C TYR A 239 -15.51 0.93 11.28
N VAL A 240 -14.39 1.62 11.49
CA VAL A 240 -13.62 1.52 12.74
C VAL A 240 -14.51 1.89 13.94
N ALA A 241 -15.28 2.97 13.85
CA ALA A 241 -16.18 3.39 14.92
C ALA A 241 -17.33 2.39 15.15
N ALA A 242 -17.89 1.81 14.08
CA ALA A 242 -18.93 0.79 14.19
C ALA A 242 -18.39 -0.49 14.85
N PHE A 243 -17.18 -0.92 14.47
CA PHE A 243 -16.52 -2.07 15.06
C PHE A 243 -16.22 -1.84 16.54
N GLU A 244 -15.69 -0.68 16.92
CA GLU A 244 -15.46 -0.30 18.32
C GLU A 244 -16.76 -0.37 19.14
N ALA A 245 -17.84 0.25 18.64
CA ALA A 245 -19.12 0.27 19.33
C ALA A 245 -19.80 -1.11 19.42
N ALA A 246 -19.49 -2.03 18.50
CA ALA A 246 -19.93 -3.41 18.55
C ALA A 246 -19.10 -4.23 19.55
N ALA A 247 -17.78 -4.07 19.55
CA ALA A 247 -16.88 -4.76 20.47
C ALA A 247 -17.17 -4.40 21.94
N GLU A 248 -17.50 -3.14 22.25
CA GLU A 248 -17.90 -2.74 23.61
C GLU A 248 -19.16 -3.45 24.14
N LYS A 249 -20.00 -3.98 23.26
CA LYS A 249 -21.28 -4.62 23.59
C LYS A 249 -21.24 -6.14 23.50
N ALA A 250 -20.32 -6.67 22.72
CA ALA A 250 -20.16 -8.10 22.51
C ALA A 250 -19.54 -8.75 23.76
N ASN A 251 -19.89 -10.02 23.98
CA ASN A 251 -19.29 -10.86 25.02
C ASN A 251 -18.41 -11.98 24.43
N SER A 252 -18.31 -12.04 23.10
CA SER A 252 -17.53 -13.02 22.35
C SER A 252 -17.31 -12.55 20.92
N SER A 253 -16.32 -13.15 20.25
CA SER A 253 -16.07 -12.86 18.83
C SER A 253 -17.27 -13.23 17.95
N GLU A 254 -18.05 -14.24 18.33
CA GLU A 254 -19.28 -14.64 17.61
C GLU A 254 -20.33 -13.53 17.63
N GLU A 255 -20.56 -12.88 18.78
CA GLU A 255 -21.50 -11.76 18.90
C GLU A 255 -21.03 -10.54 18.11
N LEU A 256 -19.72 -10.24 18.16
CA LEU A 256 -19.11 -9.15 17.39
C LEU A 256 -19.21 -9.38 15.88
N ILE A 257 -18.88 -10.59 15.42
CA ILE A 257 -19.00 -10.98 14.00
C ILE A 257 -20.45 -10.82 13.54
N ALA A 258 -21.42 -11.34 14.30
CA ALA A 258 -22.83 -11.25 13.95
C ALA A 258 -23.32 -9.80 13.85
N ALA A 259 -22.88 -8.92 14.76
CA ALA A 259 -23.22 -7.50 14.74
C ALA A 259 -22.64 -6.80 13.49
N MET A 260 -21.38 -7.06 13.16
CA MET A 260 -20.73 -6.45 12.00
C MET A 260 -21.27 -6.98 10.67
N GLN A 261 -21.59 -8.27 10.56
CA GLN A 261 -22.25 -8.81 9.36
C GLN A 261 -23.68 -8.27 9.18
N ALA A 262 -24.39 -7.96 10.28
CA ALA A 262 -25.69 -7.31 10.18
C ALA A 262 -25.58 -5.85 9.70
N ALA A 263 -24.52 -5.14 10.11
CA ALA A 263 -24.25 -3.77 9.68
C ALA A 263 -23.73 -3.69 8.25
N TYR A 264 -22.92 -4.67 7.83
CA TYR A 264 -22.26 -4.72 6.52
C TYR A 264 -22.52 -6.06 5.80
N PRO A 265 -23.78 -6.36 5.43
CA PRO A 265 -24.17 -7.69 4.93
C PRO A 265 -23.63 -8.02 3.54
N SER A 266 -23.09 -7.04 2.82
CA SER A 266 -22.55 -7.20 1.46
C SER A 266 -21.05 -7.50 1.42
N PHE A 267 -20.32 -7.45 2.54
CA PHE A 267 -18.87 -7.65 2.55
C PHE A 267 -18.53 -9.14 2.66
N GLU A 268 -17.75 -9.63 1.69
CA GLU A 268 -17.51 -11.06 1.50
C GLU A 268 -16.25 -11.56 2.22
N ASN A 269 -15.31 -10.66 2.55
CA ASN A 269 -14.05 -10.98 3.24
C ASN A 269 -14.24 -11.25 4.74
N VAL A 270 -15.18 -12.13 5.09
CA VAL A 270 -15.54 -12.49 6.49
C VAL A 270 -14.35 -13.07 7.28
N GLY A 271 -13.32 -13.58 6.59
CA GLY A 271 -12.08 -14.03 7.21
C GLY A 271 -11.39 -12.96 8.05
N ASP A 272 -11.33 -11.73 7.54
CA ASP A 272 -10.68 -10.58 8.20
C ASP A 272 -11.47 -10.15 9.43
N LEU A 273 -12.80 -10.04 9.27
CA LEU A 273 -13.72 -9.78 10.38
C LEU A 273 -13.55 -10.81 11.49
N LYS A 274 -13.53 -12.11 11.13
CA LYS A 274 -13.39 -13.19 12.11
C LYS A 274 -12.08 -13.08 12.87
N LEU A 275 -10.97 -12.86 12.18
CA LEU A 275 -9.68 -12.72 12.83
C LEU A 275 -9.66 -11.51 13.76
N GLY A 276 -10.08 -10.34 13.27
CA GLY A 276 -10.15 -9.11 14.06
C GLY A 276 -10.99 -9.28 15.32
N ALA A 277 -12.17 -9.88 15.20
CA ALA A 277 -13.05 -10.13 16.34
C ALA A 277 -12.43 -11.09 17.37
N GLN A 278 -11.80 -12.19 16.93
CA GLN A 278 -11.12 -13.11 17.83
C GLN A 278 -9.97 -12.46 18.60
N VAL A 279 -9.26 -11.54 17.95
CA VAL A 279 -8.13 -10.83 18.58
C VAL A 279 -8.64 -9.81 19.60
N ILE A 280 -9.63 -9.00 19.20
CA ILE A 280 -10.17 -7.91 20.03
C ILE A 280 -10.87 -8.46 21.28
N GLU A 281 -11.57 -9.58 21.16
CA GLU A 281 -12.23 -10.27 22.28
C GLU A 281 -11.26 -11.15 23.10
N GLY A 282 -9.97 -11.16 22.76
CA GLY A 282 -8.93 -11.88 23.52
C GLY A 282 -8.94 -13.40 23.35
N GLU A 283 -9.68 -13.92 22.38
CA GLU A 283 -9.77 -15.35 22.05
C GLU A 283 -8.56 -15.84 21.25
N ARG A 284 -7.83 -14.92 20.61
CA ARG A 284 -6.63 -15.19 19.81
C ARG A 284 -5.57 -14.13 20.04
N SER A 285 -4.33 -14.54 20.28
CA SER A 285 -3.19 -13.61 20.25
C SER A 285 -2.77 -13.32 18.81
N TRP A 286 -2.46 -12.05 18.52
CA TRP A 286 -1.95 -11.60 17.22
C TRP A 286 -0.67 -10.76 17.41
N PRO A 287 0.42 -11.08 16.68
CA PRO A 287 1.76 -10.54 16.94
C PRO A 287 2.04 -9.15 16.35
#